data_AF-K1SL22-F1
#
_entry.id   AF-K1SL22-F1
#
_cell.length_a   1.000
_cell.length_b   1.000
_cell.length_c   1.000
_cell.angle_alpha   90.00
_cell.angle_beta   90.00
_cell.angle_gamma   90.00
#
_symmetry.space_group_name_H-M   'P 1'
#
loop_
_entity.id
_entity.type
_entity.pdbx_description
1 polymer ?
#
loop_
_entity_poly.entity_id
_entity_poly.type
_entity_poly.pdbx_seq_one_letter_code
_entity_poly.pdbx_strand_id
1 'polypeptide(L)'
;MSGSSPRIISLSANFTLKGIKRAWAGVPQIEVTFDIDANGIVTVSARDLGTGKQQSITITGSSNLSEQEIRRAMDDAAAFAGQDQERKAAIEALNAAEAAVYRVNSALGSKEGKELDKDTKTALKKQKRT
;
A
#
# COMPACT_ATOMS: atom_id res chain seq x y z
N MET A 1 34.85 10.15 -1.56
CA MET A 1 33.40 10.36 -1.76
C MET A 1 33.08 9.90 -3.18
N SER A 2 32.54 8.68 -3.32
CA SER A 2 32.24 8.08 -4.62
C SER A 2 30.92 8.67 -5.14
N GLY A 3 30.99 9.47 -6.20
CA GLY A 3 29.82 10.05 -6.85
C GLY A 3 29.03 8.96 -7.56
N SER A 4 27.82 8.67 -7.06
CA SER A 4 26.86 7.81 -7.74
C SER A 4 26.55 8.39 -9.12
N SER A 5 26.99 7.71 -10.18
CA SER A 5 26.68 8.11 -11.56
C SER A 5 25.16 8.05 -11.79
N PRO A 6 24.56 9.06 -12.44
CA PRO A 6 23.13 9.05 -12.71
C PRO A 6 22.78 7.85 -13.58
N ARG A 7 21.83 7.03 -13.11
CA ARG A 7 21.27 5.95 -13.92
C ARG A 7 20.46 6.58 -15.06
N ILE A 8 21.01 6.55 -16.27
CA ILE A 8 20.27 6.90 -17.48
C ILE A 8 19.22 5.81 -17.71
N ILE A 9 17.94 6.17 -17.58
CA ILE A 9 16.83 5.30 -17.94
C ILE A 9 16.60 5.48 -19.44
N SER A 10 16.89 4.45 -20.22
CA SER A 10 16.62 4.41 -21.66
C SER A 10 15.30 3.70 -21.91
N LEU A 11 14.28 4.42 -22.38
CA LEU A 11 13.05 3.82 -22.91
C LEU A 11 13.21 3.58 -24.41
N SER A 12 13.30 2.30 -24.81
CA SER A 12 13.42 1.92 -26.23
C SER A 12 12.07 1.38 -26.72
N ALA A 13 11.19 2.27 -27.18
CA ALA A 13 9.94 1.90 -27.84
C ALA A 13 10.01 2.25 -29.34
N ASN A 14 9.85 1.24 -30.20
CA ASN A 14 9.78 1.44 -31.64
C ASN A 14 8.35 1.78 -32.05
N PHE A 15 8.14 2.96 -32.65
CA PHE A 15 6.85 3.33 -33.24
C PHE A 15 7.02 3.56 -34.75
N THR A 16 6.02 3.18 -35.54
CA THR A 16 6.06 3.35 -37.01
C THR A 16 4.92 4.24 -37.45
N LEU A 17 5.23 5.48 -37.86
CA LEU A 17 4.26 6.39 -38.43
C LEU A 17 3.95 5.98 -39.88
N LYS A 18 2.75 5.46 -40.13
CA LYS A 18 2.30 5.04 -41.46
C LYS A 18 1.55 6.16 -42.19
N GLY A 19 1.66 6.18 -43.52
CA GLY A 19 0.83 7.04 -44.38
C GLY A 19 1.33 8.47 -44.57
N ILE A 20 2.63 8.72 -44.35
CA ILE A 20 3.32 9.97 -44.70
C ILE A 20 3.30 10.14 -46.22
N LYS A 21 2.98 11.35 -46.70
CA LYS A 21 3.00 11.67 -48.14
C LYS A 21 4.44 11.54 -48.66
N ARG A 22 4.64 10.89 -49.81
CA ARG A 22 5.96 10.86 -50.46
C ARG A 22 6.36 12.30 -50.79
N ALA A 23 7.46 12.74 -50.20
CA ALA A 23 8.07 14.03 -50.49
C ALA A 23 9.57 13.83 -50.65
N TRP A 24 10.26 14.83 -51.18
CA TRP A 24 11.71 14.81 -51.28
C TRP A 24 12.33 14.75 -49.88
N ALA A 25 13.54 14.20 -49.76
CA ALA A 25 14.24 14.14 -48.48
C ALA A 25 14.36 15.55 -47.88
N GLY A 26 14.07 15.67 -46.59
CA GLY A 26 14.08 16.95 -45.87
C GLY A 26 12.79 17.79 -45.95
N VAL A 27 11.78 17.36 -46.73
CA VAL A 27 10.48 18.05 -46.84
C VAL A 27 9.45 17.60 -45.79
N PRO A 28 9.31 16.29 -45.43
CA PRO A 28 8.39 15.89 -44.38
C PRO A 28 8.77 16.51 -43.04
N GLN A 29 7.84 17.24 -42.44
CA GLN A 29 8.01 17.80 -41.10
C GLN A 29 7.19 16.97 -40.12
N ILE A 30 7.88 16.20 -39.29
CA ILE A 30 7.24 15.39 -38.24
C ILE A 30 7.49 16.08 -36.91
N GLU A 31 6.41 16.49 -36.26
CA GLU A 31 6.42 16.97 -34.89
C GLU A 31 6.25 15.77 -33.95
N VAL A 32 7.16 15.61 -32.99
CA VAL A 32 7.08 14.56 -31.97
C VAL A 32 6.94 15.23 -30.61
N THR A 33 5.88 14.89 -29.90
CA THR A 33 5.59 15.38 -28.55
C THR A 33 5.72 14.23 -27.56
N PHE A 34 6.48 14.48 -26.50
CA PHE A 34 6.63 13.59 -25.35
C PHE A 34 5.89 14.21 -24.18
N ASP A 35 4.85 13.52 -23.70
CA ASP A 35 4.11 13.89 -22.51
C ASP A 35 4.43 12.88 -21.40
N ILE A 36 4.84 13.38 -20.24
CA ILE A 36 5.23 12.57 -19.09
C ILE A 36 4.38 13.05 -17.92
N ASP A 37 3.53 12.15 -17.41
CA ASP A 37 2.69 12.46 -16.27
C ASP A 37 3.39 12.16 -14.93
N ALA A 38 2.76 12.58 -13.83
CA ALA A 38 3.25 12.32 -12.48
C ALA A 38 3.24 10.82 -12.10
N ASN A 39 2.52 9.97 -12.84
CA ASN A 39 2.45 8.52 -12.63
C ASN A 39 3.57 7.77 -13.39
N GLY A 40 4.38 8.47 -14.19
CA GLY A 40 5.43 7.87 -15.01
C GLY A 40 4.92 7.21 -16.29
N ILE A 41 3.70 7.52 -16.72
CA ILE A 41 3.17 7.15 -18.03
C ILE A 41 3.73 8.13 -19.05
N VAL A 42 4.38 7.58 -20.08
CA VAL A 42 4.97 8.36 -21.18
C VAL A 42 4.08 8.22 -22.40
N THR A 43 3.44 9.30 -22.81
CA THR A 43 2.69 9.35 -24.07
C THR A 43 3.57 9.99 -25.14
N VAL A 44 3.85 9.23 -26.20
CA VAL A 44 4.58 9.75 -27.37
C VAL A 44 3.57 9.94 -28.49
N SER A 45 3.46 11.16 -29.01
CA SER A 45 2.63 11.45 -30.17
C SER A 45 3.47 12.03 -31.31
N ALA A 46 3.17 11.62 -32.52
CA ALA A 46 3.84 12.08 -33.73
C ALA A 46 2.80 12.58 -34.73
N ARG A 47 2.99 13.81 -35.22
CA ARG A 47 2.13 14.45 -36.22
C ARG A 47 2.96 14.84 -37.45
N ASP A 48 2.48 14.48 -38.63
CA ASP A 48 2.98 15.01 -39.90
C ASP A 48 2.31 16.35 -40.18
N LEU A 49 3.08 17.44 -40.19
CA LEU A 49 2.57 18.80 -40.42
C LEU A 49 2.05 19.01 -41.85
N GLY A 50 2.52 18.20 -42.82
CA GLY A 50 2.10 18.32 -44.22
C GLY A 50 0.77 17.62 -44.52
N THR A 51 0.41 16.58 -43.76
CA THR A 51 -0.83 15.82 -43.97
C THR A 51 -1.83 15.93 -42.84
N GLY A 52 -1.43 16.47 -41.69
CA GLY A 52 -2.24 16.53 -40.47
C GLY A 52 -2.45 15.17 -39.79
N LYS A 53 -1.91 14.09 -40.35
CA LYS A 53 -2.03 12.74 -39.78
C LYS A 53 -1.23 12.65 -38.49
N GLN A 54 -1.83 12.02 -37.49
CA GLN A 54 -1.24 11.83 -36.17
C GLN A 54 -1.31 10.36 -35.77
N GLN A 55 -0.27 9.87 -35.10
CA GLN A 55 -0.30 8.62 -34.35
C GLN A 55 0.30 8.82 -32.97
N SER A 56 -0.24 8.14 -31.97
CA SER A 56 0.27 8.16 -30.61
C SER A 56 0.44 6.75 -30.07
N ILE A 57 1.38 6.61 -29.14
CA ILE A 57 1.61 5.42 -28.34
C ILE A 57 1.69 5.84 -26.88
N THR A 58 0.99 5.13 -26.01
CA THR A 58 1.10 5.29 -24.56
C THR A 58 2.00 4.19 -24.05
N ILE A 59 3.14 4.57 -23.50
CA ILE A 59 4.08 3.70 -22.82
C ILE A 59 3.79 3.85 -21.33
N THR A 60 2.96 2.97 -20.80
CA THR A 60 2.89 2.79 -19.35
C THR A 60 4.19 2.16 -18.92
N GLY A 61 4.91 2.77 -17.97
CA GLY A 61 6.02 2.10 -17.31
C GLY A 61 5.53 0.72 -16.89
N SER A 62 6.19 -0.34 -17.34
CA SER A 62 5.81 -1.71 -17.01
C SER A 62 5.86 -1.81 -15.49
N SER A 63 4.72 -1.67 -14.82
CA SER A 63 4.57 -2.24 -13.49
C SER A 63 4.85 -3.72 -13.71
N ASN A 64 6.00 -4.19 -13.23
CA ASN A 64 6.42 -5.58 -13.34
C ASN A 64 5.46 -6.54 -12.59
N LEU A 65 4.34 -6.04 -12.09
CA LEU A 65 3.28 -6.79 -11.45
C LEU A 65 2.21 -7.10 -12.48
N SER A 66 2.07 -8.38 -12.76
CA SER A 66 0.91 -8.93 -13.45
C SER A 66 -0.38 -8.64 -12.66
N GLU A 67 -1.53 -8.65 -13.33
CA GLU A 67 -2.83 -8.53 -12.65
C GLU A 67 -3.02 -9.57 -11.52
N GLN A 68 -2.39 -10.74 -11.65
CA GLN A 68 -2.42 -11.77 -10.61
C GLN A 68 -1.65 -11.35 -9.35
N GLU A 69 -0.50 -10.70 -9.52
CA GLU A 69 0.29 -10.19 -8.39
C GLU A 69 -0.42 -9.02 -7.69
N ILE A 70 -1.10 -8.16 -8.45
CA ILE A 70 -1.93 -7.09 -7.88
C ILE A 70 -3.05 -7.68 -7.04
N ARG A 71 -3.78 -8.68 -7.55
CA ARG A 71 -4.86 -9.34 -6.81
C ARG A 71 -4.36 -10.01 -5.54
N ARG A 72 -3.25 -10.76 -5.63
CA ARG A 72 -2.63 -11.38 -4.44
C ARG A 72 -2.22 -10.34 -3.41
N ALA A 73 -1.60 -9.24 -3.84
CA ALA A 73 -1.20 -8.17 -2.92
C ALA A 73 -2.42 -7.52 -2.24
N MET A 74 -3.54 -7.36 -2.95
CA MET A 74 -4.78 -6.85 -2.36
C MET A 74 -5.39 -7.84 -1.35
N ASP A 75 -5.43 -9.12 -1.68
CA ASP A 75 -5.96 -10.17 -0.79
C ASP A 75 -5.09 -10.31 0.49
N ASP A 76 -3.76 -10.31 0.32
CA ASP A 76 -2.82 -10.35 1.44
C ASP A 76 -2.99 -9.13 2.35
N ALA A 77 -3.09 -7.93 1.78
CA ALA A 77 -3.30 -6.70 2.55
C ALA A 77 -4.62 -6.73 3.35
N ALA A 78 -5.69 -7.26 2.78
CA ALA A 78 -6.97 -7.42 3.47
C ALA A 78 -6.87 -8.44 4.62
N ALA A 79 -6.16 -9.56 4.41
CA ALA A 79 -5.95 -10.58 5.43
C ALA A 79 -5.13 -10.06 6.62
N PHE A 80 -4.05 -9.31 6.37
CA PHE A 80 -3.23 -8.71 7.43
C PHE A 80 -3.99 -7.63 8.21
N ALA A 81 -4.80 -6.81 7.55
CA ALA A 81 -5.64 -5.83 8.23
C ALA A 81 -6.63 -6.49 9.21
N GLY A 82 -7.21 -7.63 8.82
CA GLY A 82 -8.08 -8.42 9.71
C GLY A 82 -7.34 -8.99 10.91
N GLN A 83 -6.16 -9.59 10.68
CA GLN A 83 -5.34 -10.16 11.77
C GLN A 83 -4.86 -9.11 12.77
N ASP A 84 -4.48 -7.92 12.32
CA ASP A 84 -4.06 -6.83 13.21
C ASP A 84 -5.22 -6.35 14.09
N GLN A 85 -6.44 -6.31 13.56
CA GLN A 85 -7.63 -5.94 14.31
C GLN A 85 -8.00 -6.98 15.37
N GLU A 86 -7.96 -8.27 15.04
CA GLU A 86 -8.18 -9.35 16.00
C GLU A 86 -7.13 -9.36 17.11
N ARG A 87 -5.86 -9.18 16.73
CA ARG A 87 -4.75 -9.12 17.70
C ARG A 87 -4.88 -7.93 18.62
N LYS A 88 -5.27 -6.76 18.10
CA LYS A 88 -5.53 -5.57 18.90
C LYS A 88 -6.70 -5.79 19.86
N ALA A 89 -7.80 -6.38 19.40
CA ALA A 89 -8.95 -6.70 20.25
C ALA A 89 -8.59 -7.69 21.38
N ALA A 90 -7.77 -8.70 21.09
CA ALA A 90 -7.28 -9.64 22.09
C ALA A 90 -6.41 -8.96 23.17
N ILE A 91 -5.51 -8.06 22.75
CA ILE A 91 -4.66 -7.30 23.68
C ILE A 91 -5.51 -6.34 24.53
N GLU A 92 -6.47 -5.65 23.93
CA GLU A 92 -7.39 -4.76 24.66
C GLU A 92 -8.22 -5.53 25.70
N ALA A 93 -8.74 -6.71 25.34
CA ALA A 93 -9.47 -7.58 26.26
C ALA A 93 -8.58 -8.06 27.42
N LEU A 94 -7.33 -8.45 27.13
CA LEU A 94 -6.36 -8.85 28.17
C LEU A 94 -6.06 -7.70 29.13
N ASN A 95 -5.75 -6.52 28.60
CA ASN A 95 -5.48 -5.33 29.40
C ASN A 95 -6.69 -4.93 30.26
N ALA A 96 -7.90 -5.04 29.72
CA ALA A 96 -9.13 -4.78 30.46
C ALA A 96 -9.33 -5.79 31.61
N ALA A 97 -9.05 -7.07 31.36
CA ALA A 97 -9.12 -8.13 32.36
C ALA A 97 -8.06 -7.93 33.47
N GLU A 98 -6.82 -7.61 33.11
CA GLU A 98 -5.75 -7.31 34.07
C GLU A 98 -6.09 -6.10 34.93
N ALA A 99 -6.60 -5.03 34.32
CA ALA A 99 -7.06 -3.84 35.03
C ALA A 99 -8.24 -4.14 35.98
N ALA A 100 -9.14 -5.05 35.60
CA ALA A 100 -10.24 -5.49 36.46
C ALA A 100 -9.71 -6.31 37.66
N VAL A 101 -8.82 -7.27 37.41
CA VAL A 101 -8.18 -8.09 38.47
C VAL A 101 -7.38 -7.21 39.43
N TYR A 102 -6.64 -6.23 38.92
CA TYR A 102 -5.90 -5.29 39.75
C TYR A 102 -6.84 -4.45 40.64
N ARG A 103 -7.95 -3.95 40.08
CA ARG A 103 -8.98 -3.21 40.83
C ARG A 103 -9.58 -4.05 41.96
N VAL A 104 -9.97 -5.29 41.66
CA VAL A 104 -10.50 -6.24 42.65
C VAL A 104 -9.45 -6.55 43.73
N ASN A 105 -8.20 -6.80 43.36
CA ASN A 105 -7.13 -7.08 44.31
C ASN A 105 -6.83 -5.89 45.22
N SER A 106 -6.86 -4.68 44.67
CA SER A 106 -6.63 -3.44 45.43
C SER A 106 -7.77 -3.19 46.40
N ALA A 107 -9.02 -3.40 45.97
CA ALA A 107 -10.21 -3.31 46.84
C ALA A 107 -10.20 -4.38 47.95
N LEU A 108 -9.74 -5.60 47.67
CA LEU A 108 -9.58 -6.65 48.69
C LEU A 108 -8.43 -6.36 49.67
N GLY A 109 -7.43 -5.60 49.25
CA GLY A 109 -6.30 -5.15 50.09
C GLY A 109 -6.60 -3.90 50.92
N SER A 110 -7.67 -3.15 50.61
CA SER A 110 -8.07 -1.93 51.32
C SER A 110 -8.66 -2.21 52.70
N LYS A 111 -8.90 -1.14 53.49
CA LYS A 111 -9.49 -1.25 54.83
C LYS A 111 -10.88 -1.89 54.76
N GLU A 112 -11.71 -1.56 53.76
CA GLU A 112 -13.03 -2.16 53.57
C GLU A 112 -12.94 -3.66 53.20
N GLY A 113 -11.96 -4.06 52.37
CA GLY A 113 -11.74 -5.47 52.03
C GLY A 113 -11.29 -6.33 53.23
N LYS A 114 -10.65 -5.72 54.23
CA LYS A 114 -10.25 -6.39 55.48
C LYS A 114 -11.42 -6.63 56.43
N GLU A 115 -12.50 -5.84 56.35
CA GLU A 115 -13.74 -6.05 57.12
C GLU A 115 -14.69 -7.09 56.52
N LEU A 116 -14.42 -7.59 55.31
CA LEU A 116 -15.19 -8.69 54.74
C LEU A 116 -15.12 -9.94 55.62
N ASP A 117 -16.30 -10.54 55.84
CA ASP A 117 -16.49 -11.78 56.60
C ASP A 117 -15.62 -12.95 56.07
N LYS A 118 -15.25 -13.87 56.97
CA LYS A 118 -14.34 -14.99 56.70
C LYS A 118 -14.86 -15.93 55.62
N ASP A 119 -16.17 -16.16 55.53
CA ASP A 119 -16.74 -17.06 54.51
C ASP A 119 -16.60 -16.45 53.12
N THR A 120 -16.80 -15.13 53.02
CA THR A 120 -16.66 -14.37 51.77
C THR A 120 -15.21 -14.37 51.26
N LYS A 121 -14.23 -14.21 52.15
CA LYS A 121 -12.79 -14.29 51.79
C LYS A 121 -12.35 -15.69 51.34
N THR A 122 -12.95 -16.74 51.89
CA THR A 122 -12.60 -18.13 51.58
C THR A 122 -13.15 -18.54 50.22
N ALA A 123 -14.37 -18.12 49.88
CA ALA A 123 -14.96 -18.32 48.55
C ALA A 123 -14.15 -17.61 47.44
N LEU A 124 -13.78 -16.35 47.66
CA LEU A 124 -12.98 -15.55 46.70
C LEU A 124 -11.58 -16.14 46.45
N LYS A 125 -10.91 -16.67 47.48
CA LYS A 125 -9.61 -17.35 47.32
C LYS A 125 -9.70 -18.66 46.55
N LYS A 126 -10.82 -19.38 46.65
CA LYS A 126 -11.06 -20.64 45.92
C LYS A 126 -11.26 -20.36 44.43
N GLN A 127 -11.98 -19.29 44.11
CA GLN A 127 -12.22 -18.85 42.73
C GLN A 127 -10.96 -18.31 42.03
N LYS A 128 -9.98 -17.80 42.79
CA LYS A 128 -8.67 -17.33 42.29
C LYS A 128 -7.68 -18.44 41.86
N ARG A 129 -7.96 -19.70 42.19
CA ARG A 129 -7.06 -20.85 41.99
C ARG A 129 -7.53 -21.84 40.90
N THR A 130 -8.63 -21.53 40.23
CA THR A 130 -9.16 -22.30 39.09
C THR A 130 -9.04 -21.45 37.85
#